data_AF-A0A1C6GDQ0-F1
#
_entry.id   AF-A0A1C6GDQ0-F1
#
_cell.length_a   1.000
_cell.length_b   1.000
_cell.length_c   1.000
_cell.angle_alpha   90.00
_cell.angle_beta   90.00
_cell.angle_gamma   90.00
#
_symmetry.space_group_name_H-M   'P 1'
#
loop_
_entity.id
_entity.type
_entity.pdbx_description
1 polymer ?
#
loop_
_entity_poly.entity_id
_entity_poly.type
_entity_poly.pdbx_seq_one_letter_code
_entity_poly.pdbx_strand_id
1 'polypeptide(L)'
;MGFRKPVKILRRAVGSVGDDGYYVPGTEQELTIFASVQPLNANEYTQIAADGARNVRYIKAYTNTPLHPAKEAGWANTEDSGPWEADTILWQGSRFQVIQCDPYQSGVISHYKAIAQEVMPDDK
;
A
#
# COMPACT_ATOMS: atom_id res chain seq x y z
N MET A 1 3.94 23.39 -11.13
CA MET A 1 2.74 22.57 -10.87
C MET A 1 3.17 21.12 -10.84
N GLY A 2 3.09 20.45 -9.67
CA GLY A 2 3.49 19.05 -9.55
C GLY A 2 2.42 18.12 -10.10
N PHE A 3 2.82 17.05 -10.78
CA PHE A 3 1.92 16.01 -11.27
C PHE A 3 1.21 15.20 -10.15
N ARG A 4 1.63 15.41 -8.89
CA ARG A 4 1.08 14.73 -7.71
C ARG A 4 -0.07 15.54 -7.13
N LYS A 5 -1.15 14.84 -6.75
CA LYS A 5 -2.33 15.42 -6.09
C LYS A 5 -2.42 14.88 -4.66
N PRO A 6 -3.10 15.58 -3.75
CA PRO A 6 -3.41 15.04 -2.44
C PRO A 6 -4.27 13.79 -2.60
N VAL A 7 -3.86 12.69 -2.00
CA VAL A 7 -4.55 11.40 -1.95
C VAL A 7 -4.61 10.96 -0.50
N LYS A 8 -5.76 10.42 -0.09
CA LYS A 8 -5.95 9.91 1.26
C LYS A 8 -5.52 8.45 1.32
N ILE A 9 -4.84 8.08 2.40
CA ILE A 9 -4.56 6.69 2.76
C ILE A 9 -5.09 6.41 4.16
N LEU A 10 -5.40 5.15 4.42
CA LEU A 10 -5.66 4.62 5.74
C LEU A 10 -4.44 3.84 6.17
N ARG A 11 -3.86 4.21 7.31
CA ARG A 11 -2.73 3.52 7.93
C ARG A 11 -3.15 3.06 9.31
N ARG A 12 -3.01 1.76 9.60
CA ARG A 12 -3.21 1.26 10.97
C ARG A 12 -1.90 1.34 11.73
N ALA A 13 -1.96 1.89 12.95
CA ALA A 13 -0.84 1.80 13.87
C ALA A 13 -0.53 0.33 14.20
N VAL A 14 0.70 0.06 14.61
CA VAL A 14 1.05 -1.27 15.13
C VAL A 14 0.18 -1.57 16.35
N GLY A 15 -0.43 -2.76 16.37
CA GLY A 15 -1.21 -3.21 17.51
C GLY A 15 -0.33 -3.59 18.71
N SER A 16 -0.96 -3.80 19.86
CA SER A 16 -0.28 -4.23 21.09
C SER A 16 -0.84 -5.57 21.55
N VAL A 17 0.02 -6.43 22.10
CA VAL A 17 -0.43 -7.63 22.80
C VAL A 17 -0.85 -7.21 24.21
N GLY A 18 -2.10 -7.49 24.59
CA GLY A 18 -2.61 -7.23 25.93
C GLY A 18 -1.96 -8.14 26.97
N ASP A 19 -2.12 -7.78 28.25
CA ASP A 19 -1.61 -8.59 29.37
C ASP A 19 -2.26 -9.98 29.47
N ASP A 20 -3.36 -10.19 28.74
CA ASP A 20 -4.10 -11.43 28.56
C ASP A 20 -3.57 -12.30 27.39
N GLY A 21 -2.55 -11.83 26.68
CA GLY A 21 -1.95 -12.49 25.53
C GLY A 21 -2.72 -12.34 24.21
N TYR A 22 -3.81 -11.56 24.19
CA TYR A 22 -4.58 -11.30 22.96
C TYR A 22 -4.02 -10.10 22.20
N TYR A 23 -4.00 -10.18 20.87
CA TYR A 23 -3.58 -9.06 20.01
C TYR A 23 -4.70 -8.03 19.88
N VAL A 24 -4.39 -6.78 20.25
CA VAL A 24 -5.26 -5.62 20.07
C VAL A 24 -4.79 -4.87 18.82
N PRO A 25 -5.60 -4.81 17.75
CA PRO A 25 -5.22 -4.07 16.55
C PRO A 25 -5.07 -2.59 16.86
N GLY A 26 -4.07 -1.95 16.24
CA GLY A 26 -3.85 -0.52 16.41
C GLY A 26 -4.99 0.33 15.84
N THR A 27 -4.95 1.63 16.09
CA THR A 27 -5.99 2.53 15.54
C THR A 27 -5.71 2.83 14.07
N GLU A 28 -6.76 2.79 13.23
CA GLU A 28 -6.70 3.23 11.84
C GLU A 28 -6.76 4.76 11.78
N GLN A 29 -5.82 5.36 11.06
CA GLN A 29 -5.72 6.81 10.87
C GLN A 29 -5.77 7.16 9.38
N GLU A 30 -6.52 8.20 9.06
CA GLU A 30 -6.52 8.78 7.71
C GLU A 30 -5.37 9.78 7.56
N LEU A 31 -4.49 9.54 6.59
CA LEU A 31 -3.35 10.40 6.27
C LEU A 31 -3.52 10.97 4.86
N THR A 32 -3.09 12.21 4.65
CA THR A 32 -3.03 12.81 3.31
C THR A 32 -1.59 12.75 2.80
N ILE A 33 -1.38 12.07 1.68
CA ILE A 33 -0.09 12.01 0.97
C ILE A 33 -0.19 12.74 -0.37
N PHE A 34 0.96 13.10 -0.94
CA PHE A 34 1.02 13.58 -2.32
C PHE A 34 1.42 12.44 -3.24
N ALA A 35 0.51 12.04 -4.14
CA ALA A 35 0.74 10.93 -5.05
C ALA A 35 0.17 11.22 -6.45
N SER A 36 0.78 10.61 -7.46
CA SER A 36 0.17 10.45 -8.79
C SER A 36 -0.31 9.00 -8.90
N VAL A 37 -1.62 8.81 -8.92
CA VAL A 37 -2.26 7.49 -8.96
C VAL A 37 -2.76 7.21 -10.37
N GLN A 38 -2.42 6.04 -10.90
CA GLN A 38 -2.74 5.60 -12.25
C GLN A 38 -3.16 4.12 -12.21
N PRO A 39 -4.09 3.69 -13.08
CA PRO A 39 -4.32 2.27 -13.28
C PRO A 39 -3.05 1.61 -13.84
N LEU A 40 -2.89 0.31 -13.57
CA LEU A 40 -1.87 -0.48 -14.26
C LEU A 40 -2.20 -0.60 -15.75
N ASN A 41 -1.16 -0.63 -16.59
CA ASN A 41 -1.33 -0.97 -18.00
C ASN A 41 -1.50 -2.49 -18.18
N ALA A 42 -1.89 -2.93 -19.38
CA ALA A 42 -2.17 -4.35 -19.64
C ALA A 42 -0.96 -5.28 -19.41
N ASN A 43 0.27 -4.83 -19.67
CA ASN A 43 1.47 -5.63 -19.44
C ASN A 43 1.78 -5.75 -17.94
N GLU A 44 1.73 -4.63 -17.21
CA GLU A 44 1.89 -4.61 -15.76
C GLU A 44 0.82 -5.47 -15.07
N TYR A 45 -0.42 -5.43 -15.56
CA TYR A 45 -1.51 -6.25 -15.05
C TYR A 45 -1.20 -7.74 -15.16
N THR A 46 -0.75 -8.22 -16.33
CA THR A 46 -0.39 -9.63 -16.53
C THR A 46 0.77 -10.10 -15.65
N GLN A 47 1.70 -9.20 -15.31
CA GLN A 47 2.84 -9.54 -14.46
C GLN A 47 2.50 -9.60 -12.97
N ILE A 48 1.51 -8.82 -12.53
CA ILE A 48 1.19 -8.62 -11.11
C ILE A 48 -0.05 -9.41 -10.68
N ALA A 49 -1.04 -9.53 -11.57
CA ALA A 49 -2.24 -10.29 -11.28
C ALA A 49 -1.87 -11.76 -11.07
N ALA A 50 -2.25 -12.29 -9.89
CA ALA A 50 -2.10 -13.71 -9.63
C ALA A 50 -2.98 -14.51 -10.61
N ASP A 51 -2.48 -15.67 -11.03
CA ASP A 51 -3.24 -16.56 -11.91
C ASP A 51 -4.54 -16.99 -11.22
N GLY A 52 -5.68 -16.83 -11.91
CA GLY A 52 -7.02 -17.06 -11.33
C GLY A 52 -7.54 -15.97 -10.38
N ALA A 53 -6.89 -14.81 -10.29
CA ALA A 53 -7.41 -13.68 -9.51
C ALA A 53 -8.78 -13.22 -10.03
N ARG A 54 -9.70 -12.89 -9.11
CA ARG A 54 -10.99 -12.26 -9.42
C ARG A 54 -10.76 -10.98 -10.26
N ASN A 55 -11.77 -10.50 -10.98
CA ASN A 55 -11.74 -9.22 -11.71
C ASN A 55 -11.59 -8.03 -10.73
N VAL A 56 -10.40 -7.82 -10.19
CA VAL A 56 -10.02 -6.76 -9.27
C VAL A 56 -9.17 -5.73 -9.99
N ARG A 57 -9.35 -4.46 -9.64
CA ARG A 57 -8.54 -3.38 -10.23
C ARG A 57 -7.20 -3.30 -9.51
N TYR A 58 -6.16 -2.94 -10.26
CA TYR A 58 -4.85 -2.63 -9.72
C TYR A 58 -4.47 -1.20 -10.09
N ILE A 59 -3.82 -0.52 -9.15
CA ILE A 59 -3.30 0.82 -9.34
C ILE A 59 -1.81 0.86 -9.01
N LYS A 60 -1.12 1.82 -9.63
CA LYS A 60 0.22 2.27 -9.23
C LYS A 60 0.15 3.69 -8.71
N ALA A 61 0.89 3.97 -7.65
CA ALA A 61 1.01 5.28 -7.05
C ALA A 61 2.47 5.70 -6.99
N TYR A 62 2.77 6.88 -7.55
CA TYR A 62 4.08 7.52 -7.43
C TYR A 62 4.02 8.60 -6.36
N THR A 63 4.67 8.36 -5.23
CA THR A 63 4.60 9.23 -4.05
C THR A 63 5.99 9.53 -3.49
N ASN A 64 6.09 10.57 -2.67
CA ASN A 64 7.28 10.88 -1.87
C ASN A 64 7.23 10.25 -0.47
N THR A 65 6.11 9.64 -0.09
CA THR A 65 5.90 9.01 1.21
C THR A 65 6.02 7.49 1.07
N PRO A 66 6.86 6.80 1.86
CA PRO A 66 6.90 5.34 1.84
C PRO A 66 5.56 4.77 2.34
N LEU A 67 5.03 3.78 1.61
CA LEU A 67 3.81 3.07 1.97
C LEU A 67 4.15 1.66 2.45
N HIS A 68 3.39 1.17 3.43
CA HIS A 68 3.57 -0.16 4.01
C HIS A 68 2.85 -1.21 3.14
N PRO A 69 3.57 -2.19 2.56
CA PRO A 69 2.96 -3.26 1.78
C PRO A 69 2.45 -4.41 2.66
N ALA A 70 1.50 -5.20 2.13
CA ALA A 70 0.93 -6.37 2.79
C ALA A 70 1.91 -7.54 3.00
N LYS A 71 2.91 -7.66 2.12
CA LYS A 71 3.97 -8.66 2.21
C LYS A 71 5.26 -8.00 1.77
N GLU A 72 6.26 -7.96 2.64
CA GLU A 72 7.61 -7.57 2.27
C GLU A 72 8.49 -8.83 2.19
N ALA A 73 9.28 -8.97 1.13
CA ALA A 73 10.25 -10.06 1.00
C ALA A 73 11.44 -9.78 1.93
N GLY A 74 11.35 -10.19 3.19
CA GLY A 74 12.40 -10.01 4.18
C GLY A 74 13.48 -11.08 4.09
N TRP A 75 14.62 -10.78 3.45
CA TRP A 75 15.94 -11.28 3.89
C TRP A 75 16.58 -10.35 4.93
N ALA A 76 15.98 -9.19 5.15
CA ALA A 76 16.31 -8.33 6.27
C ALA A 76 15.67 -8.95 7.52
N ASN A 77 16.45 -9.79 8.23
CA ASN A 77 16.26 -10.04 9.66
C ASN A 77 16.53 -8.74 10.43
N THR A 78 15.75 -7.71 10.16
CA THR A 78 15.68 -6.50 10.94
C THR A 78 14.29 -6.49 11.54
N GLU A 79 14.19 -6.20 12.83
CA GLU A 79 12.93 -6.01 13.57
C GLU A 79 11.97 -4.98 12.91
N ASP A 80 12.45 -4.30 11.86
CA ASP A 80 11.74 -3.48 10.86
C ASP A 80 11.02 -4.27 9.76
N SER A 81 10.78 -5.59 9.88
CA SER A 81 9.65 -6.25 9.21
C SER A 81 8.53 -6.32 10.22
N GLY A 82 8.05 -5.15 10.65
CA GLY A 82 7.18 -5.03 11.81
C GLY A 82 5.80 -5.66 11.56
N PRO A 83 5.03 -5.91 12.64
CA PRO A 83 3.63 -6.37 12.58
C PRO A 83 2.68 -5.25 12.13
N TRP A 84 3.04 -4.51 11.08
CA TRP A 84 2.19 -3.49 10.49
C TRP A 84 1.24 -4.11 9.47
N GLU A 85 0.07 -3.53 9.36
CA GLU A 85 -0.84 -3.83 8.29
C GLU A 85 -0.53 -2.97 7.06
N ALA A 86 -0.95 -3.46 5.91
CA ALA A 86 -0.82 -2.75 4.65
C ALA A 86 -1.59 -1.43 4.66
N ASP A 87 -0.99 -0.39 4.10
CA ASP A 87 -1.72 0.85 3.86
C ASP A 87 -2.83 0.64 2.83
N THR A 88 -3.94 1.36 2.99
CA THR A 88 -5.03 1.38 2.02
C THR A 88 -5.15 2.75 1.37
N ILE A 89 -5.00 2.82 0.06
CA ILE A 89 -5.19 4.03 -0.74
C ILE A 89 -6.68 4.22 -1.05
N LEU A 90 -7.19 5.42 -0.80
CA LEU A 90 -8.55 5.83 -1.16
C LEU A 90 -8.52 6.57 -2.50
N TRP A 91 -9.05 5.95 -3.56
CA TRP A 91 -9.01 6.51 -4.90
C TRP A 91 -10.26 6.19 -5.70
N GLN A 92 -10.85 7.20 -6.35
CA GLN A 92 -12.08 7.08 -7.15
C GLN A 92 -13.25 6.37 -6.44
N GLY A 93 -13.36 6.50 -5.11
CA GLY A 93 -14.42 5.87 -4.32
C GLY A 93 -14.16 4.39 -3.96
N SER A 94 -13.07 3.79 -4.45
CA SER A 94 -12.64 2.45 -4.09
C SER A 94 -11.47 2.48 -3.08
N ARG A 95 -11.28 1.35 -2.41
CA ARG A 95 -10.18 1.10 -1.47
C ARG A 95 -9.16 0.18 -2.11
N PHE A 96 -7.88 0.54 -2.07
CA PHE A 96 -6.81 -0.24 -2.67
C PHE A 96 -5.72 -0.54 -1.64
N GLN A 97 -5.55 -1.80 -1.28
CA GLN A 97 -4.53 -2.23 -0.33
C GLN A 97 -3.17 -2.32 -1.02
N VAL A 98 -2.14 -1.73 -0.43
CA VAL A 98 -0.78 -1.74 -0.96
C VAL A 98 -0.19 -3.14 -0.84
N ILE A 99 0.24 -3.71 -1.97
CA ILE A 99 0.84 -5.04 -2.05
C ILE A 99 2.35 -5.00 -2.22
N GLN A 100 2.89 -3.92 -2.78
CA GLN A 100 4.32 -3.72 -3.00
C GLN A 100 4.65 -2.22 -2.97
N CYS A 101 5.82 -1.87 -2.42
CA CYS A 101 6.34 -0.51 -2.42
C CYS A 101 7.85 -0.53 -2.68
N ASP A 102 8.27 -0.01 -3.83
CA ASP A 102 9.66 -0.01 -4.25
C ASP A 102 10.27 1.41 -4.15
N PRO A 103 11.45 1.57 -3.55
CA PRO A 103 12.17 2.84 -3.52
C PRO A 103 12.89 3.09 -4.86
N TYR A 104 12.40 4.05 -5.64
CA TYR A 104 13.07 4.53 -6.86
C TYR A 104 13.92 5.76 -6.54
N GLN A 105 15.13 5.50 -6.02
CA GLN A 105 16.11 6.53 -5.64
C GLN A 105 17.15 6.73 -6.74
N SER A 106 16.73 7.42 -7.80
CA SER A 106 17.57 7.66 -8.99
C SER A 106 18.54 8.85 -8.86
N GLY A 107 18.50 9.62 -7.77
CA GLY A 107 19.31 10.84 -7.58
C GLY A 107 18.85 12.08 -8.38
N VAL A 108 17.95 11.91 -9.36
CA VAL A 108 17.36 13.01 -10.16
C VAL A 108 15.92 13.31 -9.70
N ILE A 109 15.05 12.30 -9.65
CA ILE A 109 13.71 12.41 -9.08
C ILE A 109 13.46 11.20 -8.16
N SER A 110 13.75 11.40 -6.88
CA SER A 110 13.46 10.41 -5.84
C SER A 110 11.95 10.26 -5.64
N HIS A 111 11.47 9.01 -5.71
CA HIS A 111 10.08 8.68 -5.42
C HIS A 111 9.94 7.21 -5.01
N TYR A 112 8.80 6.88 -4.42
CA TYR A 112 8.35 5.52 -4.18
C TYR A 112 7.32 5.14 -5.23
N LYS A 113 7.43 3.92 -5.75
CA LYS A 113 6.41 3.30 -6.61
C LYS A 113 5.68 2.27 -5.76
N ALA A 114 4.42 2.54 -5.43
CA ALA A 114 3.56 1.57 -4.77
C ALA A 114 2.61 0.94 -5.78
N ILE A 115 2.35 -0.36 -5.63
CA ILE A 115 1.31 -1.10 -6.34
C ILE A 115 0.26 -1.50 -5.32
N ALA A 116 -1.01 -1.27 -5.65
CA ALA A 116 -2.12 -1.59 -4.77
C ALA A 116 -3.25 -2.30 -5.53
N GLN A 117 -3.94 -3.20 -4.81
CA GLN A 117 -5.03 -4.03 -5.31
C GLN A 117 -6.36 -3.58 -4.69
N GLU A 118 -7.42 -3.51 -5.48
CA GLU A 118 -8.76 -3.20 -5.00
C GLU A 118 -9.25 -4.24 -3.99
N VAL A 119 -9.69 -3.76 -2.82
CA VAL A 119 -10.30 -4.60 -1.78
C VAL A 119 -11.81 -4.59 -2.00
N MET A 120 -12.39 -5.77 -2.21
CA MET A 120 -13.83 -5.91 -2.32
C MET A 120 -14.48 -5.63 -0.97
N PRO A 121 -15.70 -5.04 -0.93
CA PRO A 121 -16.40 -4.77 0.32
C PRO A 121 -16.74 -6.03 1.13
N ASP A 122 -16.71 -7.22 0.51
CA ASP A 122 -16.94 -8.53 1.12
C ASP A 122 -15.71 -9.06 1.89
N ASP A 123 -14.53 -8.46 1.68
CA ASP A 123 -13.24 -8.92 2.21
C ASP A 123 -12.84 -8.20 3.52
N LYS A 124 -13.83 -7.64 4.24
CA LYS A 124 -13.64 -6.83 5.45
C LYS A 124 -14.06 -7.51 6.75
#